data_AF-A0A7C6XJW4-F1
#
_entry.id   AF-A0A7C6XJW4-F1
#
_cell.length_a   1.000
_cell.length_b   1.000
_cell.length_c   1.000
_cell.angle_alpha   90.00
_cell.angle_beta   90.00
_cell.angle_gamma   90.00
#
_symmetry.space_group_name_H-M   'P 1'
#
loop_
_entity.id
_entity.type
_entity.pdbx_description
1 polymer ?
#
loop_
_entity_poly.entity_id
_entity_poly.type
_entity_poly.pdbx_seq_one_letter_code
_entity_poly.pdbx_strand_id
1 'polypeptide(L)'
;MVRDAGRARLSVVAITGIVVFALTMVVLPVVRAEEPAIPPEAGQFVLGLVPSEVEVPLLDTAHLSGLRLHALPSMVDLSEHLPPVGNQGAQGSCVGWAVGYYYKSFQERMERGWSVMTPEHQFSPAFIYNQRPSSDCDRDAGMSFYSGFAILRDKGAASMAAFPYNPGDTCTQPSSAVLQDAWDYRLESFAPIYQREGTADIATLKALLAEGKPFVIAVPVYSSFYRVTASNPVLRRPSEDETFYGGHAMFVVGYDDATGGLKTVNSWGPHWGRDGYCYLAYDFVQYETWEAWTMVDHVEAPEPATLSGAVMLNGVTAPAGMTVNAWIGGAMVAQAATERRGDGSRYTLTVPADNPATPQREGGATGDRIAFTIGNVTASQTITWQPGLRVEVNLTATIPEAVPEDPGPMPEARVLWLPMTRR
;
A
#
# COMPACT_ATOMS: atom_id res chain seq x y z
N MET A 1 37.88 85.94 92.93
CA MET A 1 38.08 84.84 93.89
C MET A 1 37.04 83.76 93.60
N VAL A 2 37.44 82.48 93.62
CA VAL A 2 36.64 81.29 94.02
C VAL A 2 35.27 81.04 93.35
N ARG A 3 35.20 79.96 92.52
CA ARG A 3 34.23 78.80 92.50
C ARG A 3 32.72 79.04 92.73
N ASP A 4 31.73 78.26 92.26
CA ASP A 4 31.55 77.08 91.35
C ASP A 4 30.01 76.85 91.23
N ALA A 5 29.37 76.04 90.36
CA ALA A 5 29.67 75.31 89.11
C ALA A 5 28.33 74.88 88.45
N GLY A 6 28.22 74.74 87.12
CA GLY A 6 26.92 74.95 86.43
C GLY A 6 26.45 74.07 85.24
N ARG A 7 27.06 72.92 84.93
CA ARG A 7 26.55 71.84 84.02
C ARG A 7 26.30 72.10 82.50
N ALA A 8 26.52 71.00 81.75
CA ALA A 8 25.85 70.58 80.48
C ALA A 8 26.12 71.42 79.20
N ARG A 9 26.63 70.89 78.06
CA ARG A 9 26.63 69.52 77.48
C ARG A 9 27.72 69.43 76.40
N LEU A 10 28.32 68.25 76.21
CA LEU A 10 29.16 67.95 75.03
C LEU A 10 28.29 67.71 73.80
N SER A 11 28.72 68.25 72.66
CA SER A 11 28.32 67.80 71.31
C SER A 11 29.56 67.75 70.43
N VAL A 12 30.12 66.56 70.25
CA VAL A 12 31.27 66.33 69.35
C VAL A 12 30.74 66.17 67.93
N VAL A 13 31.20 67.03 67.01
CA VAL A 13 30.89 66.92 65.59
C VAL A 13 31.85 65.91 64.96
N ALA A 14 31.36 64.69 64.75
CA ALA A 14 32.06 63.68 63.96
C ALA A 14 31.63 63.78 62.48
N ILE A 15 32.58 64.06 61.59
CA ILE A 15 32.36 64.04 60.15
C ILE A 15 32.52 62.60 59.67
N THR A 16 31.41 61.91 59.45
CA THR A 16 31.41 60.54 58.91
C THR A 16 31.11 60.59 57.42
N GLY A 17 32.06 60.19 56.58
CA GLY A 17 31.88 60.12 55.13
C GLY A 17 30.85 59.04 54.75
N ILE A 18 29.85 59.43 53.96
CA ILE A 18 28.86 58.49 53.43
C ILE A 18 29.43 57.85 52.15
N VAL A 19 29.89 56.61 52.25
CA VAL A 19 30.11 55.75 51.08
C VAL A 19 28.76 55.17 50.67
N VAL A 20 28.17 55.73 49.61
CA VAL A 20 26.94 55.17 49.02
C VAL A 20 27.32 53.90 48.25
N PHE A 21 27.16 52.74 48.90
CA PHE A 21 27.06 51.48 48.17
C PHE A 21 25.73 51.48 47.42
N ALA A 22 25.76 51.88 46.15
CA ALA A 22 24.64 51.70 45.24
C ALA A 22 24.47 50.19 44.99
N LEU A 23 23.62 49.55 45.79
CA LEU A 23 23.20 48.17 45.56
C LEU A 23 22.31 48.16 44.31
N THR A 24 22.94 48.09 43.13
CA THR A 24 22.24 47.82 41.88
C THR A 24 21.64 46.42 41.97
N MET A 25 20.36 46.34 42.35
CA MET A 25 19.53 45.20 42.02
C MET A 25 19.58 45.05 40.50
N VAL A 26 20.39 44.10 40.03
CA VAL A 26 20.21 43.55 38.69
C VAL A 26 18.89 42.79 38.74
N VAL A 27 17.81 43.51 38.45
CA VAL A 27 16.57 42.89 38.01
C VAL A 27 16.91 42.24 36.69
N LEU A 28 17.36 40.99 36.75
CA LEU A 28 17.32 40.12 35.58
C LEU A 28 15.89 40.21 35.07
N PRO A 29 15.67 40.55 33.79
CA PRO A 29 14.32 40.47 33.26
C PRO A 29 13.85 39.04 33.49
N VAL A 30 12.76 38.89 34.25
CA VAL A 30 11.96 37.69 34.14
C VAL A 30 11.49 37.72 32.70
N VAL A 31 12.23 37.03 31.83
CA VAL A 31 11.74 36.59 30.53
C VAL A 31 10.63 35.61 30.89
N ARG A 32 9.46 36.18 31.15
CA ARG A 32 8.20 35.49 31.03
C ARG A 32 8.25 34.97 29.61
N ALA A 33 8.41 33.65 29.46
CA ALA A 33 8.20 33.04 28.17
C ALA A 33 6.84 33.55 27.71
N GLU A 34 6.81 34.27 26.59
CA GLU A 34 5.54 34.53 25.93
C GLU A 34 4.92 33.16 25.71
N GLU A 35 3.69 32.98 26.18
CA GLU A 35 2.89 31.84 25.71
C GLU A 35 2.98 31.87 24.19
N PRO A 36 3.40 30.78 23.52
CA PRO A 36 3.60 30.80 22.09
C PRO A 36 2.28 31.22 21.46
N ALA A 37 2.28 32.38 20.80
CA ALA A 37 1.10 32.94 20.19
C ALA A 37 0.45 31.87 19.30
N ILE A 38 -0.86 31.69 19.43
CA ILE A 38 -1.64 30.70 18.68
C ILE A 38 -1.26 30.82 17.19
N PRO A 39 -0.70 29.78 16.56
CA PRO A 39 -0.28 29.87 15.17
C PRO A 39 -1.46 30.27 14.27
N PRO A 40 -1.29 31.13 13.25
CA PRO A 40 -2.39 31.57 12.39
C PRO A 40 -3.03 30.48 11.51
N GLU A 41 -2.61 29.21 11.65
CA GLU A 41 -2.79 28.15 10.65
C GLU A 41 -4.04 27.28 10.85
N ALA A 42 -4.73 27.35 11.99
CA ALA A 42 -5.91 26.52 12.26
C ALA A 42 -7.08 26.76 11.28
N GLY A 43 -7.13 27.94 10.63
CA GLY A 43 -8.08 28.26 9.57
C GLY A 43 -7.62 27.92 8.15
N GLN A 44 -6.38 27.47 7.96
CA GLN A 44 -5.80 27.14 6.65
C GLN A 44 -5.91 25.64 6.31
N PHE A 45 -5.94 24.77 7.32
CA PHE A 45 -5.95 23.32 7.14
C PHE A 45 -7.25 22.71 7.66
N VAL A 46 -8.04 22.15 6.75
CA VAL A 46 -9.35 21.59 7.04
C VAL A 46 -9.26 20.10 7.43
N LEU A 47 -10.08 19.72 8.40
CA LEU A 47 -10.24 18.36 8.91
C LEU A 47 -11.52 17.74 8.36
N GLY A 48 -11.71 16.43 8.50
CA GLY A 48 -12.96 15.80 8.05
C GLY A 48 -13.03 14.28 8.17
N LEU A 49 -12.17 13.66 8.98
CA LEU A 49 -12.40 12.28 9.37
C LEU A 49 -13.45 12.25 10.48
N VAL A 50 -14.48 11.45 10.28
CA VAL A 50 -15.39 10.98 11.32
C VAL A 50 -15.03 9.52 11.63
N PRO A 51 -14.82 9.11 12.89
CA PRO A 51 -14.52 7.72 13.23
C PRO A 51 -15.56 6.74 12.67
N SER A 52 -15.13 5.55 12.24
CA SER A 52 -16.04 4.52 11.74
C SER A 52 -16.81 3.85 12.89
N GLU A 53 -18.12 4.08 12.97
CA GLU A 53 -19.00 3.51 14.00
C GLU A 53 -19.35 2.02 13.79
N VAL A 54 -18.90 1.40 12.70
CA VAL A 54 -19.23 0.01 12.33
C VAL A 54 -18.15 -0.93 12.86
N GLU A 55 -18.53 -1.88 13.72
CA GLU A 55 -17.66 -2.99 14.09
C GLU A 55 -17.68 -4.07 12.98
N VAL A 56 -16.51 -4.35 12.41
CA VAL A 56 -16.30 -5.42 11.42
C VAL A 56 -15.11 -6.29 11.85
N PRO A 57 -14.95 -7.52 11.32
CA PRO A 57 -13.79 -8.35 11.64
C PRO A 57 -12.48 -7.61 11.35
N LEU A 58 -11.55 -7.65 12.32
CA LEU A 58 -10.19 -7.16 12.11
C LEU A 58 -9.47 -7.99 11.05
N LEU A 59 -8.44 -7.41 10.43
CA LEU A 59 -7.50 -8.08 9.55
C LEU A 59 -6.92 -9.33 10.23
N ASP A 60 -6.93 -10.48 9.53
CA ASP A 60 -6.20 -11.66 9.98
C ASP A 60 -4.69 -11.42 9.84
N THR A 61 -4.02 -11.36 10.99
CA THR A 61 -2.58 -11.13 11.13
C THR A 61 -1.83 -12.36 11.63
N ALA A 62 -2.47 -13.54 11.67
CA ALA A 62 -1.84 -14.78 12.16
C ALA A 62 -0.55 -15.13 11.42
N HIS A 63 -0.45 -14.80 10.12
CA HIS A 63 0.75 -15.01 9.29
C HIS A 63 1.94 -14.10 9.65
N LEU A 64 1.72 -13.01 10.39
CA LEU A 64 2.75 -12.07 10.83
C LEU A 64 3.44 -12.52 12.14
N SER A 65 3.01 -13.61 12.75
CA SER A 65 3.47 -14.04 14.08
C SER A 65 4.88 -14.66 14.11
N GLY A 66 5.51 -14.61 15.30
CA GLY A 66 6.76 -15.33 15.60
C GLY A 66 8.04 -14.68 15.06
N LEU A 67 8.94 -15.50 14.49
CA LEU A 67 10.30 -15.11 14.10
C LEU A 67 10.38 -13.93 13.11
N ARG A 68 9.32 -13.66 12.33
CA ARG A 68 9.28 -12.53 11.40
C ARG A 68 9.32 -11.17 12.09
N LEU A 69 8.66 -11.02 13.24
CA LEU A 69 8.64 -9.75 14.00
C LEU A 69 10.01 -9.40 14.60
N HIS A 70 10.85 -10.40 14.87
CA HIS A 70 12.21 -10.20 15.39
C HIS A 70 13.26 -9.91 14.32
N ALA A 71 12.89 -9.97 13.03
CA ALA A 71 13.79 -9.81 11.89
C ALA A 71 13.33 -8.70 10.92
N LEU A 72 12.43 -7.81 11.34
CA LEU A 72 12.02 -6.66 10.55
C LEU A 72 13.22 -5.71 10.32
N PRO A 73 13.32 -5.05 9.15
CA PRO A 73 14.30 -3.99 8.94
C PRO A 73 14.06 -2.83 9.92
N SER A 74 15.10 -2.03 10.21
CA SER A 74 14.97 -0.87 11.12
C SER A 74 14.28 0.34 10.48
N MET A 75 14.07 0.30 9.17
CA MET A 75 13.45 1.36 8.37
C MET A 75 12.77 0.75 7.15
N VAL A 76 11.60 1.28 6.80
CA VAL A 76 10.90 1.04 5.53
C VAL A 76 10.40 2.38 5.01
N ASP A 77 10.52 2.62 3.71
CA ASP A 77 10.01 3.84 3.08
C ASP A 77 9.47 3.51 1.68
N LEU A 78 8.14 3.53 1.54
CA LEU A 78 7.43 3.29 0.28
C LEU A 78 7.12 4.60 -0.46
N SER A 79 7.64 5.75 0.00
CA SER A 79 7.21 7.07 -0.51
C SER A 79 7.55 7.34 -1.97
N GLU A 80 8.56 6.67 -2.54
CA GLU A 80 8.88 6.76 -3.97
C GLU A 80 7.77 6.20 -4.89
N HIS A 81 6.85 5.42 -4.34
CA HIS A 81 5.73 4.83 -5.06
C HIS A 81 4.48 5.73 -5.08
N LEU A 82 4.41 6.79 -4.28
CA LEU A 82 3.24 7.66 -4.23
C LEU A 82 3.18 8.67 -5.40
N PRO A 83 1.98 9.21 -5.69
CA PRO A 83 1.86 10.45 -6.47
C PRO A 83 2.45 11.66 -5.70
N PRO A 84 2.63 12.81 -6.36
CA PRO A 84 3.03 14.06 -5.71
C PRO A 84 2.15 14.39 -4.50
N VAL A 85 2.67 15.09 -3.49
CA VAL A 85 1.87 15.46 -2.31
C VAL A 85 0.72 16.39 -2.71
N GLY A 86 -0.50 15.93 -2.45
CA GLY A 86 -1.75 16.61 -2.73
C GLY A 86 -2.18 17.62 -1.67
N ASN A 87 -3.19 18.43 -2.00
CA ASN A 87 -3.73 19.45 -1.11
C ASN A 87 -5.26 19.48 -1.19
N GLN A 88 -5.93 19.14 -0.09
CA GLN A 88 -7.40 19.15 0.03
C GLN A 88 -8.00 20.56 0.11
N GLY A 89 -7.18 21.59 0.39
CA GLY A 89 -7.64 22.95 0.55
C GLY A 89 -8.71 23.10 1.64
N ALA A 90 -9.81 23.74 1.28
CA ALA A 90 -10.89 24.10 2.20
C ALA A 90 -11.94 22.98 2.45
N GLN A 91 -11.75 21.79 1.89
CA GLN A 91 -12.71 20.69 1.98
C GLN A 91 -12.32 19.65 3.03
N GLY A 92 -13.29 19.08 3.74
CA GLY A 92 -13.13 17.97 4.70
C GLY A 92 -12.78 16.61 4.10
N SER A 93 -12.19 16.56 2.91
CA SER A 93 -12.01 15.35 2.11
C SER A 93 -10.75 14.54 2.43
N CYS A 94 -10.10 14.76 3.57
CA CYS A 94 -8.89 14.03 4.00
C CYS A 94 -9.01 12.50 3.82
N VAL A 95 -10.17 11.90 4.11
CA VAL A 95 -10.41 10.47 3.85
C VAL A 95 -10.31 10.13 2.37
N GLY A 96 -10.96 10.90 1.48
CA GLY A 96 -10.89 10.70 0.04
C GLY A 96 -9.47 10.85 -0.52
N TRP A 97 -8.67 11.76 0.06
CA TRP A 97 -7.23 11.88 -0.28
C TRP A 97 -6.43 10.67 0.21
N ALA A 98 -6.65 10.22 1.44
CA ALA A 98 -5.95 9.07 2.01
C ALA A 98 -6.29 7.76 1.26
N VAL A 99 -7.57 7.42 1.09
CA VAL A 99 -7.99 6.13 0.48
C VAL A 99 -7.94 6.15 -1.04
N GLY A 100 -8.30 7.26 -1.68
CA GLY A 100 -8.29 7.38 -3.15
C GLY A 100 -6.93 7.81 -3.67
N TYR A 101 -6.62 9.10 -3.50
CA TYR A 101 -5.46 9.69 -4.15
C TYR A 101 -4.14 9.04 -3.76
N TYR A 102 -3.92 8.74 -2.48
CA TYR A 102 -2.69 8.08 -2.06
C TYR A 102 -2.78 6.54 -2.15
N TYR A 103 -3.72 5.90 -1.45
CA TYR A 103 -3.71 4.45 -1.31
C TYR A 103 -4.08 3.71 -2.61
N LYS A 104 -5.18 4.08 -3.28
CA LYS A 104 -5.59 3.44 -4.53
C LYS A 104 -4.58 3.70 -5.66
N SER A 105 -4.04 4.91 -5.79
CA SER A 105 -2.97 5.19 -6.78
C SER A 105 -1.69 4.40 -6.48
N PHE A 106 -1.37 4.16 -5.21
CA PHE A 106 -0.25 3.30 -4.83
C PHE A 106 -0.48 1.84 -5.27
N GLN A 107 -1.65 1.25 -4.99
CA GLN A 107 -1.92 -0.15 -5.37
C GLN A 107 -1.83 -0.33 -6.89
N GLU A 108 -2.54 0.50 -7.64
CA GLU A 108 -2.60 0.44 -9.11
C GLU A 108 -1.23 0.70 -9.76
N ARG A 109 -0.37 1.51 -9.13
CA ARG A 109 1.05 1.61 -9.55
C ARG A 109 1.79 0.29 -9.39
N MET A 110 1.68 -0.34 -8.21
CA MET A 110 2.43 -1.55 -7.91
C MET A 110 1.96 -2.73 -8.76
N GLU A 111 0.67 -2.78 -9.06
CA GLU A 111 0.04 -3.84 -9.86
C GLU A 111 0.28 -3.66 -11.37
N ARG A 112 0.21 -2.42 -11.89
CA ARG A 112 0.28 -2.14 -13.34
C ARG A 112 1.61 -1.55 -13.82
N GLY A 113 2.53 -1.22 -12.92
CA GLY A 113 3.82 -0.58 -13.24
C GLY A 113 3.67 0.86 -13.75
N TRP A 114 2.55 1.53 -13.46
CA TRP A 114 2.24 2.85 -14.00
C TRP A 114 2.99 3.99 -13.31
N SER A 115 3.22 5.08 -14.05
CA SER A 115 3.67 6.34 -13.45
C SER A 115 2.47 7.12 -12.91
N VAL A 116 2.46 7.35 -11.60
CA VAL A 116 1.43 8.14 -10.86
C VAL A 116 1.73 9.65 -10.88
N MET A 117 2.58 10.10 -11.81
CA MET A 117 2.92 11.52 -11.97
C MET A 117 1.94 12.28 -12.87
N THR A 118 0.94 11.61 -13.45
CA THR A 118 -0.07 12.22 -14.32
C THR A 118 -1.50 11.99 -13.80
N PRO A 119 -2.47 12.89 -14.07
CA PRO A 119 -3.84 12.78 -13.54
C PRO A 119 -4.59 11.52 -13.98
N GLU A 120 -4.18 10.86 -15.06
CA GLU A 120 -4.80 9.65 -15.60
C GLU A 120 -4.56 8.42 -14.71
N HIS A 121 -3.43 8.39 -13.99
CA HIS A 121 -3.06 7.31 -13.06
C HIS A 121 -3.09 7.75 -11.58
N GLN A 122 -3.66 8.92 -11.30
CA GLN A 122 -3.95 9.39 -9.94
C GLN A 122 -5.45 9.24 -9.71
N PHE A 123 -5.88 8.68 -8.58
CA PHE A 123 -7.31 8.53 -8.29
C PHE A 123 -7.90 9.75 -7.59
N SER A 124 -9.15 10.08 -7.93
CA SER A 124 -9.79 11.31 -7.50
C SER A 124 -10.30 11.23 -6.04
N PRO A 125 -9.86 12.13 -5.14
CA PRO A 125 -10.48 12.30 -3.82
C PRO A 125 -11.95 12.68 -3.93
N ALA A 126 -12.30 13.52 -4.92
CA ALA A 126 -13.66 14.06 -5.08
C ALA A 126 -14.64 12.98 -5.52
N PHE A 127 -14.21 12.01 -6.35
CA PHE A 127 -15.06 10.88 -6.75
C PHE A 127 -15.57 10.12 -5.52
N ILE A 128 -14.69 9.89 -4.54
CA ILE A 128 -15.05 9.17 -3.31
C ILE A 128 -15.81 10.10 -2.37
N TYR A 129 -15.27 11.30 -2.11
CA TYR A 129 -15.79 12.19 -1.09
C TYR A 129 -17.16 12.78 -1.41
N ASN A 130 -17.44 13.13 -2.68
CA ASN A 130 -18.73 13.69 -3.08
C ASN A 130 -19.85 12.63 -3.10
N GLN A 131 -19.49 11.34 -3.02
CA GLN A 131 -20.44 10.22 -2.98
C GLN A 131 -20.69 9.69 -1.56
N ARG A 132 -20.16 10.37 -0.52
CA ARG A 132 -20.30 9.99 0.89
C ARG A 132 -21.77 9.88 1.34
N PRO A 133 -22.16 8.93 2.21
CA PRO A 133 -23.53 8.82 2.71
C PRO A 133 -24.01 10.08 3.47
N SER A 134 -23.08 10.82 4.06
CA SER A 134 -23.27 12.11 4.74
C SER A 134 -23.27 13.32 3.78
N SER A 135 -23.42 13.12 2.47
CA SER A 135 -23.29 14.21 1.49
C SER A 135 -24.47 15.17 1.55
N ASP A 136 -24.21 16.31 2.18
CA ASP A 136 -25.04 17.50 2.16
C ASP A 136 -24.26 18.59 1.40
N CYS A 137 -24.89 19.23 0.42
CA CYS A 137 -24.24 20.27 -0.39
C CYS A 137 -24.14 21.61 0.36
N ASP A 138 -24.99 21.81 1.37
CA ASP A 138 -24.95 22.97 2.25
C ASP A 138 -24.04 22.75 3.47
N ARG A 139 -23.54 21.51 3.68
CA ARG A 139 -22.68 21.16 4.82
C ARG A 139 -21.56 20.17 4.48
N ASP A 140 -20.33 20.66 4.58
CA ASP A 140 -19.14 19.81 4.55
C ASP A 140 -18.95 19.08 5.90
N ALA A 141 -19.47 17.86 6.00
CA ALA A 141 -19.61 17.11 7.25
C ALA A 141 -18.48 16.09 7.53
N GLY A 142 -17.52 15.92 6.62
CA GLY A 142 -16.54 14.84 6.70
C GLY A 142 -17.11 13.47 6.31
N MET A 143 -16.26 12.45 6.41
CA MET A 143 -16.55 11.06 6.05
C MET A 143 -15.77 10.10 6.97
N SER A 144 -16.23 8.85 7.10
CA SER A 144 -15.50 7.77 7.78
C SER A 144 -14.71 6.89 6.80
N PHE A 145 -13.66 6.22 7.29
CA PHE A 145 -12.91 5.26 6.48
C PHE A 145 -13.81 4.16 5.92
N TYR A 146 -14.68 3.57 6.76
CA TYR A 146 -15.66 2.58 6.30
C TYR A 146 -16.50 3.07 5.12
N SER A 147 -16.93 4.34 5.13
CA SER A 147 -17.70 4.94 4.02
C SER A 147 -16.85 5.10 2.75
N GLY A 148 -15.59 5.54 2.88
CA GLY A 148 -14.65 5.64 1.76
C GLY A 148 -14.36 4.30 1.10
N PHE A 149 -14.07 3.27 1.90
CA PHE A 149 -13.83 1.91 1.38
C PHE A 149 -15.09 1.25 0.82
N ALA A 150 -16.27 1.48 1.40
CA ALA A 150 -17.53 0.99 0.84
C ALA A 150 -17.78 1.58 -0.55
N ILE A 151 -17.50 2.88 -0.78
CA ILE A 151 -17.61 3.50 -2.09
C ILE A 151 -16.60 2.90 -3.08
N LEU A 152 -15.34 2.71 -2.67
CA LEU A 152 -14.31 2.07 -3.49
C LEU A 152 -14.68 0.62 -3.86
N ARG A 153 -15.28 -0.16 -2.96
CA ARG A 153 -15.78 -1.52 -3.23
C ARG A 153 -17.00 -1.51 -4.17
N ASP A 154 -17.99 -0.67 -3.89
CA ASP A 154 -19.30 -0.72 -4.54
C ASP A 154 -19.38 0.07 -5.86
N LYS A 155 -18.43 0.98 -6.10
CA LYS A 155 -18.42 1.90 -7.27
C LYS A 155 -17.04 2.09 -7.92
N GLY A 156 -15.97 1.54 -7.33
CA GLY A 156 -14.62 1.70 -7.84
C GLY A 156 -14.02 3.08 -7.60
N ALA A 157 -13.11 3.50 -8.48
CA ALA A 157 -12.38 4.76 -8.36
C ALA A 157 -12.16 5.42 -9.73
N ALA A 158 -12.61 6.65 -9.92
CA ALA A 158 -12.28 7.43 -11.11
C ALA A 158 -10.89 8.08 -11.00
N SER A 159 -10.20 8.23 -12.12
CA SER A 159 -8.96 9.00 -12.19
C SER A 159 -9.21 10.50 -11.98
N MET A 160 -8.17 11.24 -11.60
CA MET A 160 -8.16 12.69 -11.45
C MET A 160 -8.40 13.39 -12.80
N ALA A 161 -8.03 12.76 -13.91
CA ALA A 161 -8.36 13.25 -15.25
C ALA A 161 -9.86 13.12 -15.57
N ALA A 162 -10.48 11.99 -15.20
CA ALA A 162 -11.90 11.72 -15.46
C ALA A 162 -12.84 12.46 -14.48
N PHE A 163 -12.40 12.67 -13.24
CA PHE A 163 -13.16 13.37 -12.20
C PHE A 163 -12.26 14.34 -11.42
N PRO A 164 -11.98 15.55 -11.95
CA PRO A 164 -11.04 16.50 -11.35
C PRO A 164 -11.43 16.96 -9.94
N TYR A 165 -10.43 17.15 -9.09
CA TYR A 165 -10.63 17.66 -7.73
C TYR A 165 -10.84 19.17 -7.71
N ASN A 166 -11.88 19.62 -6.99
CA ASN A 166 -12.14 21.02 -6.68
C ASN A 166 -12.48 21.18 -5.19
N PRO A 167 -11.67 21.87 -4.37
CA PRO A 167 -11.93 22.03 -2.94
C PRO A 167 -13.16 22.90 -2.63
N GLY A 168 -13.72 23.61 -3.62
CA GLY A 168 -14.97 24.34 -3.50
C GLY A 168 -16.23 23.53 -3.87
N ASP A 169 -16.09 22.23 -4.17
CA ASP A 169 -17.19 21.38 -4.64
C ASP A 169 -17.25 20.07 -3.84
N THR A 170 -18.23 20.01 -2.94
CA THR A 170 -18.51 18.90 -2.03
C THR A 170 -19.54 17.89 -2.56
N CYS A 171 -20.08 18.10 -3.78
CA CYS A 171 -21.36 17.50 -4.15
C CYS A 171 -21.54 17.06 -5.62
N THR A 172 -20.71 17.50 -6.58
CA THR A 172 -20.81 17.00 -7.96
C THR A 172 -20.73 15.48 -7.96
N GLN A 173 -21.68 14.85 -8.65
CA GLN A 173 -21.73 13.39 -8.81
C GLN A 173 -21.05 12.98 -10.13
N PRO A 174 -20.39 11.81 -10.18
CA PRO A 174 -19.87 11.28 -11.44
C PRO A 174 -20.99 10.97 -12.44
N SER A 175 -20.69 11.12 -13.73
CA SER A 175 -21.59 10.67 -14.80
C SER A 175 -21.61 9.14 -14.89
N SER A 176 -22.59 8.58 -15.62
CA SER A 176 -22.65 7.13 -15.84
C SER A 176 -21.41 6.59 -16.57
N ALA A 177 -20.77 7.39 -17.43
CA ALA A 177 -19.51 7.02 -18.08
C ALA A 177 -18.36 6.98 -17.07
N VAL A 178 -18.23 8.00 -16.20
CA VAL A 178 -17.20 8.02 -15.15
C VAL A 178 -17.40 6.88 -14.14
N LEU A 179 -18.65 6.52 -13.82
CA LEU A 179 -18.96 5.34 -12.99
C LEU A 179 -18.62 4.02 -13.69
N GLN A 180 -18.80 3.92 -15.00
CA GLN A 180 -18.43 2.75 -15.78
C GLN A 180 -16.90 2.58 -15.83
N ASP A 181 -16.16 3.65 -16.12
CA ASP A 181 -14.69 3.63 -16.16
C ASP A 181 -14.09 3.40 -14.77
N ALA A 182 -14.75 3.87 -13.70
CA ALA A 182 -14.31 3.67 -12.32
C ALA A 182 -14.44 2.21 -11.85
N TRP A 183 -15.39 1.44 -12.41
CA TRP A 183 -15.77 0.10 -11.97
C TRP A 183 -14.60 -0.89 -11.94
N ASP A 184 -13.68 -0.78 -12.90
CA ASP A 184 -12.51 -1.64 -13.06
C ASP A 184 -11.42 -1.39 -11.99
N TYR A 185 -11.61 -0.35 -11.17
CA TYR A 185 -10.71 0.10 -10.10
C TYR A 185 -11.37 -0.05 -8.72
N ARG A 186 -12.17 -1.11 -8.53
CA ARG A 186 -12.84 -1.45 -7.27
C ARG A 186 -11.96 -2.24 -6.30
N LEU A 187 -12.43 -2.36 -5.06
CA LEU A 187 -11.82 -3.22 -4.05
C LEU A 187 -12.52 -4.58 -4.03
N GLU A 188 -11.74 -5.62 -3.79
CA GLU A 188 -12.27 -6.95 -3.47
C GLU A 188 -12.74 -6.97 -2.02
N SER A 189 -11.92 -6.45 -1.11
CA SER A 189 -12.25 -6.37 0.32
C SER A 189 -11.46 -5.28 1.05
N PHE A 190 -11.86 -4.98 2.28
CA PHE A 190 -11.15 -4.07 3.18
C PHE A 190 -11.38 -4.50 4.62
N ALA A 191 -10.41 -4.21 5.49
CA ALA A 191 -10.47 -4.58 6.90
C ALA A 191 -9.75 -3.55 7.77
N PRO A 192 -10.24 -3.29 8.99
CA PRO A 192 -9.50 -2.55 9.99
C PRO A 192 -8.35 -3.40 10.53
N ILE A 193 -7.19 -2.79 10.72
CA ILE A 193 -6.09 -3.36 11.49
C ILE A 193 -6.40 -3.21 12.98
N TYR A 194 -6.96 -2.06 13.37
CA TYR A 194 -7.58 -1.79 14.67
C TYR A 194 -8.64 -0.69 14.52
N GLN A 195 -9.60 -0.63 15.45
CA GLN A 195 -10.73 0.31 15.44
C GLN A 195 -10.93 1.10 16.75
N ARG A 196 -9.97 1.03 17.68
CA ARG A 196 -10.09 1.69 18.98
C ARG A 196 -8.77 2.32 19.40
N GLU A 197 -8.87 3.49 20.02
CA GLU A 197 -7.77 4.15 20.71
C GLU A 197 -7.11 3.20 21.73
N GLY A 198 -5.79 3.23 21.83
CA GLY A 198 -5.02 2.37 22.73
C GLY A 198 -4.86 0.90 22.29
N THR A 199 -5.38 0.49 21.12
CA THR A 199 -5.30 -0.92 20.64
C THR A 199 -4.35 -1.16 19.47
N ALA A 200 -3.64 -0.13 19.00
CA ALA A 200 -2.67 -0.25 17.92
C ALA A 200 -1.42 -1.06 18.34
N ASP A 201 -1.12 -2.15 17.63
CA ASP A 201 0.13 -2.91 17.78
C ASP A 201 1.20 -2.46 16.78
N ILE A 202 2.20 -1.73 17.28
CA ILE A 202 3.33 -1.22 16.50
C ILE A 202 4.11 -2.35 15.79
N ALA A 203 4.20 -3.56 16.37
CA ALA A 203 4.90 -4.67 15.75
C ALA A 203 4.16 -5.16 14.49
N THR A 204 2.84 -5.34 14.59
CA THR A 204 1.97 -5.65 13.45
C THR A 204 2.01 -4.57 12.37
N LEU A 205 1.91 -3.28 12.75
CA LEU A 205 1.95 -2.17 11.79
C LEU A 205 3.28 -2.10 11.02
N LYS A 206 4.42 -2.30 11.71
CA LYS A 206 5.74 -2.40 11.06
C LYS A 206 5.87 -3.63 10.17
N ALA A 207 5.27 -4.76 10.56
CA ALA A 207 5.31 -5.98 9.77
C ALA A 207 4.53 -5.84 8.44
N LEU A 208 3.35 -5.22 8.46
CA LEU A 208 2.58 -4.91 7.25
C LEU A 208 3.39 -4.01 6.29
N LEU A 209 4.02 -2.95 6.80
CA LEU A 209 4.86 -2.07 6.00
C LEU A 209 6.08 -2.82 5.42
N ALA A 210 6.71 -3.72 6.18
CA ALA A 210 7.80 -4.56 5.69
C ALA A 210 7.37 -5.60 4.63
N GLU A 211 6.08 -6.00 4.60
CA GLU A 211 5.48 -6.76 3.49
C GLU A 211 5.06 -5.87 2.29
N GLY A 212 5.38 -4.57 2.29
CA GLY A 212 4.99 -3.64 1.24
C GLY A 212 3.52 -3.22 1.29
N LYS A 213 2.84 -3.41 2.43
CA LYS A 213 1.41 -3.11 2.64
C LYS A 213 1.26 -1.82 3.46
N PRO A 214 1.21 -0.64 2.82
CA PRO A 214 0.82 0.60 3.49
C PRO A 214 -0.66 0.56 3.86
N PHE A 215 -1.08 1.48 4.72
CA PHE A 215 -2.43 1.53 5.28
C PHE A 215 -2.82 2.97 5.63
N VAL A 216 -4.11 3.26 5.78
CA VAL A 216 -4.58 4.58 6.24
C VAL A 216 -4.77 4.58 7.76
N ILE A 217 -4.60 5.75 8.38
CA ILE A 217 -4.66 5.94 9.83
C ILE A 217 -5.51 7.17 10.20
N ALA A 218 -6.30 7.01 11.27
CA ALA A 218 -7.13 8.02 11.88
C ALA A 218 -6.42 8.65 13.06
N VAL A 219 -6.14 9.95 12.98
CA VAL A 219 -5.41 10.67 14.03
C VAL A 219 -6.27 11.78 14.65
N PRO A 220 -6.26 11.94 15.98
CA PRO A 220 -6.77 13.16 16.59
C PRO A 220 -5.81 14.32 16.29
N VAL A 221 -6.38 15.47 15.92
CA VAL A 221 -5.62 16.69 15.67
C VAL A 221 -5.65 17.57 16.91
N TYR A 222 -4.48 17.73 17.51
CA TYR A 222 -4.22 18.68 18.60
C TYR A 222 -3.39 19.87 18.11
N SER A 223 -3.23 20.89 18.95
CA SER A 223 -2.49 22.11 18.61
C SER A 223 -1.04 21.86 18.12
N SER A 224 -0.41 20.77 18.56
CA SER A 224 0.92 20.30 18.14
C SER A 224 0.99 19.84 16.70
N PHE A 225 -0.12 19.38 16.12
CA PHE A 225 -0.22 19.01 14.72
C PHE A 225 0.04 20.21 13.79
N TYR A 226 -0.43 21.40 14.18
CA TYR A 226 -0.16 22.68 13.52
C TYR A 226 1.25 23.23 13.81
N ARG A 227 2.08 22.51 14.58
CA ARG A 227 3.49 22.88 14.86
C ARG A 227 4.50 21.91 14.20
N VAL A 228 4.02 20.97 13.37
CA VAL A 228 4.85 20.04 12.59
C VAL A 228 5.50 20.80 11.43
N THR A 229 6.83 20.70 11.30
CA THR A 229 7.64 21.45 10.33
C THR A 229 8.75 20.59 9.75
N ALA A 230 9.42 21.06 8.68
CA ALA A 230 10.52 20.30 8.07
C ALA A 230 11.69 20.03 9.04
N SER A 231 11.93 20.97 9.96
CA SER A 231 12.92 20.87 11.03
C SER A 231 12.44 20.06 12.24
N ASN A 232 11.14 20.04 12.53
CA ASN A 232 10.52 19.21 13.55
C ASN A 232 9.35 18.39 12.97
N PRO A 233 9.63 17.28 12.25
CA PRO A 233 8.60 16.50 11.55
C PRO A 233 7.96 15.43 12.43
N VAL A 234 8.36 15.29 13.70
CA VAL A 234 7.88 14.21 14.58
C VAL A 234 6.72 14.72 15.42
N LEU A 235 5.52 14.21 15.15
CA LEU A 235 4.37 14.40 16.03
C LEU A 235 4.46 13.42 17.20
N ARG A 236 4.36 13.94 18.41
CA ARG A 236 4.39 13.18 19.67
C ARG A 236 3.01 13.21 20.33
N ARG A 237 2.83 12.42 21.39
CA ARG A 237 1.64 12.49 22.25
C ARG A 237 1.34 13.95 22.66
N PRO A 238 0.07 14.38 22.62
CA PRO A 238 -0.32 15.72 23.05
C PRO A 238 -0.07 15.89 24.55
N SER A 239 0.16 17.14 24.97
CA SER A 239 0.11 17.50 26.39
C SER A 239 -1.34 17.67 26.85
N GLU A 240 -1.62 17.48 28.16
CA GLU A 240 -2.99 17.51 28.72
C GLU A 240 -3.71 18.87 28.52
N ASP A 241 -2.96 19.94 28.31
CA ASP A 241 -3.43 21.30 28.05
C ASP A 241 -3.66 21.62 26.56
N GLU A 242 -3.38 20.69 25.65
CA GLU A 242 -3.54 20.92 24.22
C GLU A 242 -5.00 20.98 23.76
N THR A 243 -5.31 21.99 22.95
CA THR A 243 -6.62 22.09 22.28
C THR A 243 -6.76 21.00 21.22
N PHE A 244 -7.86 20.24 21.30
CA PHE A 244 -8.33 19.31 20.27
C PHE A 244 -9.16 20.03 19.21
N TYR A 245 -8.91 19.73 17.93
CA TYR A 245 -9.55 20.38 16.77
C TYR A 245 -10.45 19.45 15.96
N GLY A 246 -10.23 18.13 15.99
CA GLY A 246 -11.04 17.16 15.24
C GLY A 246 -10.24 15.95 14.77
N GLY A 247 -10.84 15.17 13.86
CA GLY A 247 -10.24 13.98 13.27
C GLY A 247 -9.63 14.24 11.89
N HIS A 248 -8.47 13.62 11.64
CA HIS A 248 -7.81 13.67 10.33
C HIS A 248 -7.42 12.29 9.83
N ALA A 249 -7.44 12.12 8.51
CA ALA A 249 -7.04 10.90 7.84
C ALA A 249 -5.68 11.11 7.15
N MET A 250 -4.75 10.20 7.40
CA MET A 250 -3.43 10.18 6.77
C MET A 250 -3.15 8.80 6.17
N PHE A 251 -2.16 8.72 5.29
CA PHE A 251 -1.70 7.45 4.72
C PHE A 251 -0.28 7.12 5.20
N VAL A 252 -0.10 5.92 5.72
CA VAL A 252 1.14 5.44 6.34
C VAL A 252 1.95 4.67 5.31
N VAL A 253 3.18 5.13 5.07
CA VAL A 253 4.01 4.69 3.95
C VAL A 253 5.34 4.08 4.39
N GLY A 254 5.60 4.01 5.68
CA GLY A 254 6.88 3.53 6.19
C GLY A 254 7.06 3.75 7.68
N TYR A 255 8.28 3.51 8.14
CA TYR A 255 8.70 3.77 9.51
C TYR A 255 10.22 3.93 9.57
N ASP A 256 10.70 4.56 10.64
CA ASP A 256 12.12 4.65 10.96
C ASP A 256 12.30 4.52 12.47
N ASP A 257 12.99 3.46 12.91
CA ASP A 257 13.29 3.20 14.31
C ASP A 257 14.28 4.23 14.91
N ALA A 258 15.12 4.87 14.09
CA ALA A 258 16.02 5.92 14.55
C ALA A 258 15.26 7.24 14.83
N THR A 259 14.23 7.55 14.05
CA THR A 259 13.28 8.64 14.31
C THR A 259 12.24 8.28 15.39
N GLY A 260 11.91 6.99 15.53
CA GLY A 260 10.98 6.46 16.52
C GLY A 260 9.50 6.63 16.13
N GLY A 261 9.16 6.49 14.86
CA GLY A 261 7.80 6.70 14.38
C GLY A 261 7.45 6.10 13.01
N LEU A 262 6.14 6.08 12.72
CA LEU A 262 5.59 5.73 11.41
C LEU A 262 5.64 6.96 10.49
N LYS A 263 6.19 6.81 9.28
CA LYS A 263 6.22 7.85 8.25
C LYS A 263 4.85 7.96 7.58
N THR A 264 4.24 9.14 7.59
CA THR A 264 2.91 9.38 7.01
C THR A 264 2.93 10.55 6.04
N VAL A 265 2.11 10.46 4.99
CA VAL A 265 1.86 11.56 4.05
C VAL A 265 0.55 12.27 4.44
N ASN A 266 0.55 13.60 4.32
CA ASN A 266 -0.59 14.46 4.58
C ASN A 266 -1.24 14.95 3.28
N SER A 267 -2.47 15.45 3.35
CA SER A 267 -3.23 16.07 2.25
C SER A 267 -3.26 17.60 2.34
N TRP A 268 -2.23 18.23 2.91
CA TRP A 268 -2.13 19.68 3.12
C TRP A 268 -1.04 20.36 2.24
N GLY A 269 -0.59 19.66 1.20
CA GLY A 269 0.41 20.14 0.24
C GLY A 269 1.87 19.92 0.66
N PRO A 270 2.82 20.02 -0.29
CA PRO A 270 4.22 19.66 -0.10
C PRO A 270 5.00 20.60 0.83
N HIS A 271 4.43 21.74 1.23
CA HIS A 271 5.08 22.70 2.12
C HIS A 271 4.74 22.50 3.61
N TRP A 272 3.79 21.62 3.92
CA TRP A 272 3.49 21.22 5.30
C TRP A 272 4.47 20.15 5.79
N GLY A 273 4.85 20.19 7.07
CA GLY A 273 5.78 19.22 7.65
C GLY A 273 7.12 19.17 6.91
N ARG A 274 7.64 17.97 6.68
CA ARG A 274 8.80 17.74 5.80
C ARG A 274 8.32 17.24 4.44
N ASP A 275 8.30 18.12 3.46
CA ASP A 275 7.93 17.80 2.06
C ASP A 275 6.52 17.18 1.91
N GLY A 276 5.60 17.52 2.82
CA GLY A 276 4.25 16.94 2.92
C GLY A 276 4.09 15.77 3.89
N TYR A 277 5.18 15.33 4.52
CA TYR A 277 5.23 14.17 5.41
C TYR A 277 5.49 14.57 6.87
N CYS A 278 5.07 13.70 7.79
CA CYS A 278 5.52 13.70 9.17
C CYS A 278 5.86 12.29 9.64
N TYR A 279 6.38 12.18 10.86
CA TYR A 279 6.49 10.92 11.59
C TYR A 279 5.54 10.95 12.78
N LEU A 280 4.59 10.03 12.83
CA LEU A 280 3.79 9.79 14.02
C LEU A 280 4.63 8.95 14.97
N ALA A 281 5.02 9.50 16.12
CA ALA A 281 5.81 8.77 17.11
C ALA A 281 5.09 7.48 17.55
N TYR A 282 5.84 6.40 17.83
CA TYR A 282 5.22 5.11 18.13
C TYR A 282 4.27 5.14 19.33
N ASP A 283 4.52 5.99 20.33
CA ASP A 283 3.64 6.20 21.48
C ASP A 283 2.38 6.99 21.11
N PHE A 284 2.47 7.98 20.22
CA PHE A 284 1.29 8.65 19.63
C PHE A 284 0.41 7.64 18.87
N VAL A 285 1.02 6.81 18.03
CA VAL A 285 0.29 5.76 17.29
C VAL A 285 -0.38 4.78 18.25
N GLN A 286 0.37 4.27 19.23
CA GLN A 286 -0.12 3.27 20.17
C GLN A 286 -1.29 3.77 21.03
N TYR A 287 -1.25 5.02 21.49
CA TYR A 287 -2.17 5.52 22.53
C TYR A 287 -3.20 6.54 22.06
N GLU A 288 -2.97 7.30 20.99
CA GLU A 288 -3.85 8.42 20.59
C GLU A 288 -4.68 8.12 19.33
N THR A 289 -4.19 7.25 18.44
CA THR A 289 -4.83 7.05 17.13
C THR A 289 -6.04 6.13 17.22
N TRP A 290 -7.11 6.47 16.50
CA TRP A 290 -8.42 5.87 16.73
C TRP A 290 -8.63 4.57 15.95
N GLU A 291 -8.20 4.54 14.69
CA GLU A 291 -8.37 3.40 13.79
C GLU A 291 -7.31 3.39 12.68
N ALA A 292 -6.98 2.22 12.16
CA ALA A 292 -6.21 2.07 10.93
C ALA A 292 -6.78 0.96 10.08
N TRP A 293 -6.72 1.12 8.75
CA TRP A 293 -7.43 0.26 7.80
C TRP A 293 -6.56 -0.07 6.59
N THR A 294 -6.72 -1.30 6.11
CA THR A 294 -6.10 -1.83 4.90
C THR A 294 -7.18 -2.20 3.87
N MET A 295 -6.82 -2.22 2.58
CA MET A 295 -7.68 -2.68 1.50
C MET A 295 -6.97 -3.68 0.59
N VAL A 296 -7.75 -4.58 0.00
CA VAL A 296 -7.32 -5.55 -1.00
C VAL A 296 -8.01 -5.18 -2.30
N ASP A 297 -7.21 -5.00 -3.35
CA ASP A 297 -7.71 -4.54 -4.62
C ASP A 297 -8.47 -5.63 -5.39
N HIS A 298 -9.46 -5.25 -6.20
CA HIS A 298 -10.04 -6.16 -7.18
C HIS A 298 -9.21 -6.06 -8.46
N VAL A 299 -8.10 -6.80 -8.49
CA VAL A 299 -7.36 -7.03 -9.73
C VAL A 299 -8.20 -7.97 -10.59
N GLU A 300 -8.87 -7.43 -11.62
CA GLU A 300 -9.55 -8.28 -12.60
C GLU A 300 -8.51 -9.15 -13.31
N ALA A 301 -8.71 -10.47 -13.27
CA ALA A 301 -7.78 -11.42 -13.86
C ALA A 301 -7.62 -11.11 -15.36
N PRO A 302 -6.39 -10.81 -15.84
CA PRO A 302 -6.19 -10.36 -17.22
C PRO A 302 -6.78 -11.36 -18.24
N GLU A 303 -7.37 -10.85 -19.34
CA GLU A 303 -8.08 -11.70 -20.31
C GLU A 303 -7.23 -12.92 -20.73
N PRO A 304 -7.76 -14.16 -20.64
CA PRO A 304 -7.04 -15.35 -21.06
C PRO A 304 -6.63 -15.34 -22.54
N ALA A 305 -5.43 -15.82 -22.83
CA ALA A 305 -4.96 -16.02 -24.20
C ALA A 305 -5.70 -17.20 -24.86
N THR A 306 -6.33 -16.96 -26.01
CA THR A 306 -6.95 -17.99 -26.85
C THR A 306 -6.03 -18.38 -28.00
N LEU A 307 -5.57 -19.62 -27.99
CA LEU A 307 -4.65 -20.20 -28.96
C LEU A 307 -5.39 -21.26 -29.76
N SER A 308 -5.21 -21.32 -31.08
CA SER A 308 -5.80 -22.39 -31.89
C SER A 308 -4.90 -22.76 -33.06
N GLY A 309 -5.13 -23.89 -33.72
CA GLY A 309 -4.35 -24.25 -34.91
C GLY A 309 -4.48 -25.71 -35.30
N ALA A 310 -3.91 -26.07 -36.44
CA ALA A 310 -3.73 -27.46 -36.86
C ALA A 310 -2.62 -28.15 -36.04
N VAL A 311 -2.72 -29.47 -35.91
CA VAL A 311 -1.75 -30.29 -35.17
C VAL A 311 -1.21 -31.41 -36.06
N MET A 312 0.11 -31.52 -36.15
CA MET A 312 0.82 -32.53 -36.92
C MET A 312 1.82 -33.30 -36.05
N LEU A 313 1.86 -34.62 -36.24
CA LEU A 313 2.80 -35.56 -35.62
C LEU A 313 3.54 -36.29 -36.73
N ASN A 314 4.88 -36.32 -36.70
CA ASN A 314 5.72 -36.99 -37.72
C ASN A 314 5.37 -36.59 -39.17
N GLY A 315 4.96 -35.33 -39.39
CA GLY A 315 4.57 -34.83 -40.71
C GLY A 315 3.16 -35.21 -41.19
N VAL A 316 2.34 -35.89 -40.39
CA VAL A 316 0.93 -36.20 -40.69
C VAL A 316 -0.03 -35.55 -39.69
N THR A 317 -1.27 -35.33 -40.09
CA THR A 317 -2.35 -34.81 -39.22
C THR A 317 -2.51 -35.66 -37.95
N ALA A 318 -2.51 -35.04 -36.78
CA ALA A 318 -2.71 -35.75 -35.51
C ALA A 318 -4.13 -36.36 -35.42
N PRO A 319 -4.32 -37.50 -34.74
CA PRO A 319 -5.65 -38.07 -34.50
C PRO A 319 -6.53 -37.11 -33.68
N ALA A 320 -7.84 -37.08 -33.94
CA ALA A 320 -8.78 -36.40 -33.05
C ALA A 320 -8.78 -37.06 -31.66
N GLY A 321 -9.01 -36.29 -30.61
CA GLY A 321 -8.84 -36.70 -29.21
C GLY A 321 -7.39 -36.65 -28.71
N MET A 322 -6.39 -36.36 -29.55
CA MET A 322 -5.01 -36.17 -29.11
C MET A 322 -4.91 -34.93 -28.21
N THR A 323 -4.24 -35.07 -27.07
CA THR A 323 -4.08 -33.98 -26.10
C THR A 323 -3.09 -32.93 -26.60
N VAL A 324 -3.39 -31.65 -26.39
CA VAL A 324 -2.46 -30.52 -26.49
C VAL A 324 -2.40 -29.83 -25.13
N ASN A 325 -1.20 -29.76 -24.56
CA ASN A 325 -0.94 -29.11 -23.27
C ASN A 325 -0.14 -27.82 -23.49
N ALA A 326 -0.44 -26.76 -22.78
CA ALA A 326 0.40 -25.56 -22.67
C ALA A 326 1.15 -25.54 -21.33
N TRP A 327 2.41 -25.12 -21.39
CA TRP A 327 3.34 -25.10 -20.28
C TRP A 327 4.00 -23.73 -20.15
N ILE A 328 4.09 -23.22 -18.92
CA ILE A 328 4.80 -21.99 -18.56
C ILE A 328 5.64 -22.29 -17.32
N GLY A 329 6.94 -21.98 -17.35
CA GLY A 329 7.85 -22.18 -16.20
C GLY A 329 7.99 -23.64 -15.72
N GLY A 330 7.52 -24.63 -16.49
CA GLY A 330 7.46 -26.04 -16.10
C GLY A 330 6.12 -26.48 -15.48
N ALA A 331 5.20 -25.56 -15.21
CA ALA A 331 3.82 -25.86 -14.83
C ALA A 331 2.94 -26.05 -16.08
N MET A 332 2.00 -26.99 -16.04
CA MET A 332 0.96 -27.12 -17.07
C MET A 332 -0.17 -26.15 -16.73
N VAL A 333 -0.41 -25.16 -17.58
CA VAL A 333 -1.37 -24.06 -17.33
C VAL A 333 -2.66 -24.19 -18.12
N ALA A 334 -2.68 -25.02 -19.17
CA ALA A 334 -3.90 -25.35 -19.91
C ALA A 334 -3.78 -26.67 -20.66
N GLN A 335 -4.92 -27.30 -20.93
CA GLN A 335 -5.04 -28.54 -21.70
C GLN A 335 -6.28 -28.50 -22.61
N ALA A 336 -6.16 -29.04 -23.82
CA ALA A 336 -7.25 -29.25 -24.76
C ALA A 336 -7.09 -30.58 -25.51
N ALA A 337 -8.16 -31.03 -26.17
CA ALA A 337 -8.09 -32.13 -27.13
C ALA A 337 -8.22 -31.59 -28.56
N THR A 338 -7.56 -32.22 -29.52
CA THR A 338 -7.75 -31.90 -30.95
C THR A 338 -9.11 -32.40 -31.44
N GLU A 339 -9.86 -31.54 -32.12
CA GLU A 339 -11.10 -31.87 -32.83
C GLU A 339 -10.83 -32.10 -34.32
N ARG A 340 -11.58 -33.00 -34.96
CA ARG A 340 -11.52 -33.16 -36.42
C ARG A 340 -12.29 -32.03 -37.10
N ARG A 341 -11.65 -31.31 -38.03
CA ARG A 341 -12.27 -30.26 -38.85
C ARG A 341 -11.80 -30.38 -40.30
N GLY A 342 -12.72 -30.82 -41.17
CA GLY A 342 -12.41 -31.13 -42.56
C GLY A 342 -11.51 -32.38 -42.68
N ASP A 343 -10.44 -32.24 -43.45
CA ASP A 343 -9.35 -33.21 -43.60
C ASP A 343 -8.31 -33.13 -42.45
N GLY A 344 -8.30 -32.02 -41.71
CA GLY A 344 -7.39 -31.77 -40.59
C GLY A 344 -7.95 -32.12 -39.20
N SER A 345 -7.04 -32.03 -38.22
CA SER A 345 -7.34 -31.97 -36.79
C SER A 345 -6.81 -30.65 -36.24
N ARG A 346 -7.63 -29.94 -35.46
CA ARG A 346 -7.31 -28.64 -34.89
C ARG A 346 -7.55 -28.62 -33.38
N TYR A 347 -6.82 -27.79 -32.65
CA TYR A 347 -7.06 -27.52 -31.25
C TYR A 347 -7.54 -26.07 -31.04
N THR A 348 -8.23 -25.84 -29.93
CA THR A 348 -8.45 -24.51 -29.34
C THR A 348 -8.15 -24.64 -27.85
N LEU A 349 -7.33 -23.74 -27.32
CA LEU A 349 -6.78 -23.78 -25.97
C LEU A 349 -6.85 -22.38 -25.36
N THR A 350 -7.38 -22.29 -24.14
CA THR A 350 -7.42 -21.05 -23.37
C THR A 350 -6.38 -21.13 -22.27
N VAL A 351 -5.40 -20.22 -22.29
CA VAL A 351 -4.34 -20.11 -21.27
C VAL A 351 -4.68 -18.92 -20.36
N PRO A 352 -5.05 -19.15 -19.09
CA PRO A 352 -5.42 -18.08 -18.17
C PRO A 352 -4.24 -17.15 -17.85
N ALA A 353 -4.52 -16.00 -17.25
CA ALA A 353 -3.51 -15.20 -16.59
C ALA A 353 -3.08 -15.86 -15.27
N ASP A 354 -1.85 -15.59 -14.84
CA ASP A 354 -1.36 -16.04 -13.53
C ASP A 354 -1.97 -15.19 -12.41
N ASN A 355 -2.30 -15.81 -11.28
CA ASN A 355 -2.80 -15.11 -10.11
C ASN A 355 -1.63 -14.84 -9.13
N PRO A 356 -1.16 -13.60 -8.95
CA PRO A 356 -0.03 -13.32 -8.07
C PRO A 356 -0.33 -13.55 -6.58
N ALA A 357 -1.60 -13.72 -6.20
CA ALA A 357 -1.99 -14.04 -4.82
C ALA A 357 -1.86 -15.54 -4.48
N THR A 358 -1.71 -16.43 -5.46
CA THR A 358 -1.49 -17.86 -5.25
C THR A 358 -0.02 -18.24 -5.40
N PRO A 359 0.56 -19.09 -4.54
CA PRO A 359 1.95 -19.53 -4.68
C PRO A 359 2.18 -20.54 -5.82
N GLN A 360 1.11 -21.06 -6.43
CA GLN A 360 1.14 -21.91 -7.60
C GLN A 360 1.14 -21.07 -8.89
N ARG A 361 1.90 -21.49 -9.90
CA ARG A 361 1.84 -20.93 -11.25
C ARG A 361 0.63 -21.51 -11.97
N GLU A 362 -0.44 -20.72 -12.08
CA GLU A 362 -1.75 -21.14 -12.58
C GLU A 362 -2.02 -20.63 -14.00
N GLY A 363 -1.28 -19.61 -14.46
CA GLY A 363 -1.41 -19.06 -15.81
C GLY A 363 -0.16 -18.37 -16.35
N GLY A 364 -0.36 -17.41 -17.25
CA GLY A 364 0.70 -16.59 -17.83
C GLY A 364 0.73 -15.17 -17.25
N ALA A 365 1.94 -14.65 -17.08
CA ALA A 365 2.23 -13.22 -16.93
C ALA A 365 2.72 -12.65 -18.27
N THR A 366 2.54 -11.34 -18.49
CA THR A 366 2.93 -10.67 -19.74
C THR A 366 4.41 -10.89 -20.05
N GLY A 367 4.71 -11.48 -21.22
CA GLY A 367 6.08 -11.80 -21.64
C GLY A 367 6.50 -13.25 -21.40
N ASP A 368 5.70 -14.06 -20.69
CA ASP A 368 5.97 -15.48 -20.48
C ASP A 368 6.05 -16.27 -21.79
N ARG A 369 6.90 -17.30 -21.83
CA ARG A 369 6.95 -18.23 -22.96
C ARG A 369 6.06 -19.44 -22.72
N ILE A 370 5.02 -19.56 -23.54
CA ILE A 370 4.17 -20.76 -23.65
C ILE A 370 4.88 -21.79 -24.53
N ALA A 371 5.17 -22.96 -23.97
CA ALA A 371 5.59 -24.14 -24.70
C ALA A 371 4.44 -25.16 -24.81
N PHE A 372 4.47 -26.05 -25.80
CA PHE A 372 3.40 -27.04 -25.99
C PHE A 372 3.92 -28.47 -26.02
N THR A 373 3.10 -29.41 -25.54
CA THR A 373 3.26 -30.83 -25.85
C THR A 373 2.01 -31.37 -26.55
N ILE A 374 2.21 -32.28 -27.50
CA ILE A 374 1.16 -33.06 -28.14
C ILE A 374 1.24 -34.47 -27.53
N GLY A 375 0.31 -34.75 -26.62
CA GLY A 375 0.48 -35.81 -25.61
C GLY A 375 1.77 -35.58 -24.83
N ASN A 376 2.68 -36.56 -24.87
CA ASN A 376 3.95 -36.54 -24.16
C ASN A 376 5.13 -36.01 -25.01
N VAL A 377 4.89 -35.52 -26.23
CA VAL A 377 5.95 -35.10 -27.16
C VAL A 377 5.96 -33.57 -27.30
N THR A 378 7.11 -32.94 -27.10
CA THR A 378 7.27 -31.48 -27.23
C THR A 378 7.04 -31.03 -28.67
N ALA A 379 6.23 -29.98 -28.85
CA ALA A 379 6.05 -29.32 -30.14
C ALA A 379 7.17 -28.31 -30.41
N SER A 380 7.48 -28.07 -31.68
CA SER A 380 8.54 -27.16 -32.10
C SER A 380 8.21 -25.67 -31.86
N GLN A 381 6.93 -25.33 -31.80
CA GLN A 381 6.43 -23.97 -31.67
C GLN A 381 6.34 -23.55 -30.20
N THR A 382 6.50 -22.25 -29.97
CA THR A 382 6.25 -21.58 -28.69
C THR A 382 5.74 -20.18 -28.99
N ILE A 383 4.98 -19.58 -28.09
CA ILE A 383 4.50 -18.20 -28.23
C ILE A 383 4.65 -17.42 -26.93
N THR A 384 4.71 -16.10 -27.01
CA THR A 384 4.71 -15.23 -25.83
C THR A 384 3.29 -14.98 -25.36
N TRP A 385 3.02 -15.19 -24.07
CA TRP A 385 1.73 -14.87 -23.45
C TRP A 385 1.59 -13.36 -23.26
N GLN A 386 0.41 -12.84 -23.56
CA GLN A 386 -0.03 -11.48 -23.25
C GLN A 386 -1.56 -11.49 -23.06
N PRO A 387 -2.13 -10.56 -22.26
CA PRO A 387 -3.57 -10.51 -22.02
C PRO A 387 -4.37 -10.39 -23.32
N GLY A 388 -5.49 -11.12 -23.41
CA GLY A 388 -6.40 -11.09 -24.55
C GLY A 388 -5.84 -11.60 -25.88
N LEU A 389 -4.66 -12.23 -25.89
CA LEU A 389 -4.03 -12.75 -27.11
C LEU A 389 -4.95 -13.74 -27.83
N ARG A 390 -5.27 -13.48 -29.10
CA ARG A 390 -6.05 -14.38 -29.98
C ARG A 390 -5.24 -14.67 -31.23
N VAL A 391 -4.77 -15.90 -31.41
CA VAL A 391 -3.78 -16.23 -32.45
C VAL A 391 -3.85 -17.68 -32.93
N GLU A 392 -3.53 -17.89 -34.22
CA GLU A 392 -3.35 -19.22 -34.81
C GLU A 392 -1.88 -19.66 -34.74
N VAL A 393 -1.63 -20.80 -34.11
CA VAL A 393 -0.31 -21.45 -33.96
C VAL A 393 -0.45 -22.91 -34.39
N ASN A 394 0.06 -23.24 -35.58
CA ASN A 394 0.06 -24.63 -36.05
C ASN A 394 1.18 -25.41 -35.36
N LEU A 395 0.83 -26.47 -34.64
CA LEU A 395 1.75 -27.26 -33.83
C LEU A 395 2.30 -28.47 -34.59
N THR A 396 3.61 -28.67 -34.52
CA THR A 396 4.31 -29.82 -35.10
C THR A 396 5.17 -30.49 -34.04
N ALA A 397 5.06 -31.81 -33.88
CA ALA A 397 5.98 -32.59 -33.06
C ALA A 397 6.50 -33.83 -33.83
N THR A 398 7.71 -34.26 -33.47
CA THR A 398 8.33 -35.48 -33.99
C THR A 398 8.58 -36.44 -32.83
N ILE A 399 8.01 -37.63 -32.91
CA ILE A 399 8.25 -38.72 -31.96
C ILE A 399 9.69 -39.20 -32.20
N PRO A 400 10.57 -39.23 -31.19
CA PRO A 400 11.89 -39.85 -31.33
C PRO A 400 11.75 -41.31 -31.78
N GLU A 401 12.56 -41.73 -32.75
CA GLU A 401 12.65 -43.16 -33.09
C GLU A 401 13.08 -43.94 -31.85
N ALA A 402 12.39 -45.05 -31.58
CA ALA A 402 12.78 -45.94 -30.51
C ALA A 402 14.16 -46.53 -30.85
N VAL A 403 15.15 -46.29 -30.00
CA VAL A 403 16.43 -46.99 -30.09
C VAL A 403 16.13 -48.49 -29.96
N PRO A 404 16.51 -49.33 -30.94
CA PRO A 404 16.30 -50.76 -30.83
C PRO A 404 17.01 -51.28 -29.58
N GLU A 405 16.32 -52.06 -28.74
CA GLU A 405 17.00 -52.78 -27.66
C GLU A 405 18.07 -53.69 -28.28
N ASP A 406 19.30 -53.57 -27.79
CA ASP A 406 20.40 -54.45 -28.18
C ASP A 406 20.01 -55.89 -27.84
N PRO A 407 19.85 -56.79 -28.84
CA PRO A 407 19.51 -58.18 -28.57
C PRO A 407 20.71 -58.85 -27.91
N GLY A 408 20.71 -58.83 -26.57
CA GLY A 408 21.82 -59.25 -25.72
C GLY A 408 22.41 -60.60 -26.11
N PRO A 409 23.70 -60.83 -25.78
CA PRO A 409 24.53 -61.84 -26.40
C PRO A 409 23.86 -63.22 -26.44
N MET A 410 23.78 -63.81 -27.65
CA MET A 410 23.12 -65.10 -27.85
C MET A 410 23.72 -66.16 -26.91
N PRO A 411 22.88 -66.95 -26.21
CA PRO A 411 23.35 -67.93 -25.25
C PRO A 411 24.19 -69.01 -25.94
N GLU A 412 25.36 -69.31 -25.37
CA GLU A 412 26.30 -70.28 -25.94
C GLU A 412 25.67 -71.66 -26.12
N ALA A 413 25.92 -72.27 -27.29
CA ALA A 413 25.44 -73.60 -27.62
C ALA A 413 26.09 -74.66 -26.73
N ARG A 414 25.34 -75.16 -25.74
CA ARG A 414 25.76 -76.29 -24.89
C ARG A 414 25.94 -77.56 -25.72
N VAL A 415 27.20 -77.94 -25.97
CA VAL A 415 27.57 -79.23 -26.54
C VAL A 415 27.24 -80.35 -25.54
N LEU A 416 26.22 -81.14 -25.85
CA LEU A 416 25.80 -82.32 -25.09
C LEU A 416 26.76 -83.50 -25.37
N TRP A 417 27.62 -83.82 -24.40
CA TRP A 417 28.41 -85.04 -24.42
C TRP A 417 27.60 -86.23 -23.89
N LEU A 418 27.31 -87.20 -24.77
CA LEU A 418 26.75 -88.49 -24.40
C LEU A 418 27.83 -89.40 -23.79
N PRO A 419 27.61 -90.00 -22.60
CA PRO A 419 28.58 -90.94 -22.03
C PRO A 419 28.55 -92.29 -22.75
N MET A 420 29.70 -92.75 -23.23
CA MET A 420 29.85 -94.12 -23.75
C MET A 420 29.76 -95.15 -22.62
N THR A 421 28.89 -96.14 -22.77
CA THR A 421 28.89 -97.34 -21.94
C THR A 421 30.03 -98.29 -22.33
N ARG A 422 30.74 -98.85 -21.34
CA ARG A 422 31.61 -100.01 -21.52
C ARG A 422 31.48 -100.99 -20.35
N ARG A 423 30.95 -102.17 -20.70
CA ARG A 423 31.07 -103.50 -20.07
C ARG A 423 31.03 -103.58 -18.54
#